data_AF-K9KB93-F1
#
_entry.id   AF-K9KB93-F1
#
_cell.length_a   1.000
_cell.length_b   1.000
_cell.length_c   1.000
_cell.angle_alpha   90.00
_cell.angle_beta   90.00
_cell.angle_gamma   90.00
#
_symmetry.space_group_name_H-M   'P 1'
#
loop_
_entity.id
_entity.type
_entity.pdbx_description
1 polymer ?
#
loop_
_entity_poly.entity_id
_entity_poly.type
_entity_poly.pdbx_seq_one_letter_code
_entity_poly.pdbx_strand_id
1 'polypeptide(L)' 'FTFCPEFEVFKWTGDNMFFIKGDMDSLAFGGGGGEFALWLDGDLYHGRSHSCKTFGNRTLSKKEDFFIQDIEIWAFE' A
#
# COMPACT_ATOMS: atom_id res chain seq x y z
N PHE A 1 4.59 5.26 2.44
CA PHE A 1 4.70 6.15 3.62
C PHE A 1 3.35 6.16 4.33
N THR A 2 3.26 6.69 5.53
CA THR A 2 1.98 7.00 6.20
C THR A 2 2.14 8.23 7.10
N PHE A 3 1.02 8.87 7.42
CA PHE A 3 0.90 9.88 8.48
C PHE A 3 0.22 9.33 9.75
N CYS A 4 0.00 8.01 9.84
CA CYS A 4 -0.71 7.36 10.93
C CYS A 4 0.21 6.46 11.76
N PRO A 5 0.37 6.68 13.08
CA PRO A 5 -0.07 7.85 13.85
C PRO A 5 0.76 9.12 13.59
N GLU A 6 1.94 8.96 12.99
CA GLU A 6 2.89 10.03 12.67
C GLU A 6 3.49 9.78 11.28
N PHE A 7 4.17 10.78 10.74
CA PHE A 7 4.80 10.68 9.42
C PHE A 7 5.97 9.70 9.42
N GLU A 8 5.93 8.70 8.53
CA GLU A 8 6.96 7.69 8.38
C GLU A 8 7.09 7.22 6.92
N VAL A 9 8.33 7.05 6.46
CA VAL A 9 8.66 6.61 5.10
C VAL A 9 9.31 5.22 5.13
N PHE A 10 8.66 4.26 4.49
CA PHE A 10 9.15 2.89 4.33
C PHE A 10 9.83 2.72 2.97
N LYS A 11 11.13 2.44 2.98
CA LYS A 11 11.94 2.21 1.77
C LYS A 11 12.03 0.71 1.47
N TRP A 12 12.48 0.37 0.26
CA TRP A 12 12.75 -1.01 -0.11
C TRP A 12 13.76 -1.65 0.85
N THR A 13 13.45 -2.85 1.32
CA THR A 13 14.27 -3.62 2.27
C THR A 13 15.41 -4.39 1.62
N GLY A 14 15.34 -4.64 0.30
CA GLY A 14 16.24 -5.58 -0.38
C GLY A 14 15.74 -7.03 -0.46
N ASP A 15 14.64 -7.38 0.23
CA ASP A 15 14.18 -8.77 0.36
C ASP A 15 13.66 -9.38 -0.95
N ASN A 16 12.92 -8.60 -1.73
CA ASN A 16 12.31 -9.05 -2.99
C ASN A 16 11.98 -7.88 -3.92
N MET A 17 11.52 -8.16 -5.14
CA MET A 17 11.19 -7.16 -6.18
C MET A 17 9.68 -7.02 -6.45
N PHE A 18 8.82 -7.41 -5.50
CA PHE A 18 7.36 -7.40 -5.68
C PHE A 18 6.76 -6.02 -5.39
N PHE A 19 7.17 -5.02 -6.15
CA PHE A 19 6.87 -3.61 -5.85
C PHE A 19 5.42 -3.21 -6.13
N ILE A 20 4.92 -3.51 -7.33
CA ILE A 20 3.60 -3.07 -7.79
C ILE A 20 2.96 -4.20 -8.61
N LYS A 21 1.66 -4.44 -8.38
CA LYS A 21 0.80 -5.31 -9.19
C LYS A 21 -0.48 -4.54 -9.50
N GLY A 22 -0.92 -4.57 -10.75
CA GLY A 22 -2.20 -4.01 -11.15
C GLY A 22 -2.91 -4.92 -12.14
N ASP A 23 -4.23 -5.02 -12.00
CA ASP A 23 -5.16 -5.62 -12.94
C ASP A 23 -6.47 -4.81 -12.96
N MET A 24 -7.49 -5.29 -13.67
CA MET A 24 -8.78 -4.60 -13.76
C MET A 24 -9.51 -4.51 -12.42
N ASP A 25 -9.20 -5.41 -11.49
CA ASP A 25 -9.92 -5.55 -10.23
C ASP A 25 -9.19 -4.85 -9.08
N SER A 26 -7.91 -4.50 -9.25
CA SER A 26 -7.11 -3.93 -8.17
C SER A 26 -5.79 -3.27 -8.57
N LEU A 27 -5.34 -2.38 -7.68
CA LEU A 27 -3.97 -1.84 -7.66
C LEU A 27 -3.33 -2.13 -6.30
N ALA A 28 -2.16 -2.78 -6.32
CA ALA A 28 -1.48 -3.24 -5.11
C ALA A 28 0.00 -2.88 -5.11
N PHE A 29 0.53 -2.63 -3.91
CA PHE A 29 1.91 -2.23 -3.65
C PHE A 29 2.52 -3.12 -2.58
N GLY A 30 3.76 -3.56 -2.78
CA GLY A 30 4.58 -4.27 -1.80
C GLY A 30 4.01 -5.64 -1.43
N GLY A 31 4.40 -6.67 -2.17
CA GLY A 31 4.04 -8.06 -1.87
C GLY A 31 5.03 -8.76 -0.92
N GLY A 32 4.93 -10.10 -0.90
CA GLY A 32 5.80 -10.96 -0.09
C GLY A 32 5.37 -11.03 1.38
N GLY A 33 4.93 -12.21 1.81
CA GLY A 33 4.42 -12.46 3.16
C GLY A 33 2.92 -12.72 3.28
N GLY A 34 2.20 -12.84 2.15
CA GLY A 34 0.78 -13.22 2.09
C GLY A 34 -0.12 -12.06 1.66
N GLU A 35 0.04 -10.90 2.27
CA GLU A 35 -0.74 -9.68 2.02
C GLU A 35 0.09 -8.58 1.34
N PHE A 36 -0.57 -7.50 0.93
CA PHE A 36 0.06 -6.31 0.33
C PHE A 36 0.24 -5.16 1.33
N ALA A 37 1.29 -4.35 1.15
CA ALA A 37 1.49 -3.14 1.94
C ALA A 37 0.32 -2.17 1.79
N LEU A 38 -0.19 -2.04 0.56
CA LEU A 38 -1.35 -1.27 0.19
C LEU A 38 -2.04 -1.97 -0.97
N TRP A 39 -3.34 -2.17 -0.85
CA TRP A 39 -4.20 -2.70 -1.89
C TRP A 39 -5.44 -1.82 -2.00
N LEU A 40 -5.82 -1.48 -3.22
CA LEU A 40 -7.03 -0.72 -3.54
C LEU A 40 -7.84 -1.54 -4.55
N ASP A 41 -9.16 -1.59 -4.37
CA ASP A 41 -10.06 -2.24 -5.31
C ASP A 41 -10.23 -1.44 -6.62
N GLY A 42 -10.79 -2.08 -7.64
CA GLY A 42 -10.99 -1.49 -8.97
C GLY A 42 -11.97 -0.31 -8.99
N ASP A 43 -12.87 -0.25 -8.02
CA ASP A 43 -13.81 0.87 -7.83
C ASP A 43 -13.19 2.03 -7.03
N LEU A 44 -11.94 1.87 -6.55
CA LEU A 44 -11.21 2.84 -5.72
C LEU A 44 -12.02 3.31 -4.51
N TYR A 45 -12.72 2.37 -3.87
CA TYR A 45 -13.55 2.62 -2.70
C TYR A 45 -13.09 1.81 -1.49
N HIS A 46 -12.73 0.54 -1.68
CA HIS A 46 -12.18 -0.29 -0.62
C HIS A 46 -10.66 -0.34 -0.70
N GLY A 47 -10.02 -0.15 0.45
CA GLY A 47 -8.58 -0.33 0.60
C GLY A 47 -8.24 -1.26 1.74
N ARG A 48 -7.10 -1.92 1.60
CA ARG A 48 -6.47 -2.74 2.64
C ARG A 48 -5.00 -2.39 2.78
N SER A 49 -4.49 -2.44 4.00
CA SER A 49 -3.07 -2.29 4.27
C SER A 49 -2.59 -3.27 5.33
N HIS A 50 -1.52 -3.99 5.02
CA HIS A 50 -0.86 -4.93 5.92
C HIS A 50 0.64 -4.65 5.98
N SER A 51 1.35 -5.32 6.90
CA SER A 51 2.80 -5.42 6.81
C SER A 51 3.24 -6.28 5.62
N CYS A 52 4.35 -5.91 4.98
CA CYS A 52 4.93 -6.70 3.90
C CYS A 52 6.46 -6.74 3.99
N LYS A 53 7.08 -7.71 3.33
CA LYS A 53 8.54 -7.84 3.31
C LYS A 53 9.22 -6.84 2.38
N THR A 54 8.58 -6.43 1.27
CA THR A 54 9.18 -5.51 0.29
C THR A 54 9.59 -4.18 0.92
N PHE A 55 8.75 -3.63 1.80
CA PHE A 55 8.99 -2.33 2.42
C PHE A 55 9.23 -2.39 3.93
N GLY A 56 8.98 -3.54 4.57
CA GLY A 56 9.11 -3.66 6.02
C GLY A 56 8.16 -2.73 6.78
N ASN A 57 7.04 -2.35 6.16
CA ASN A 57 6.06 -1.45 6.75
C ASN A 57 5.16 -2.18 7.75
N ARG A 58 4.55 -1.42 8.65
CA ARG A 58 3.32 -1.80 9.37
C ARG A 58 2.08 -1.45 8.54
N THR A 59 0.90 -1.87 8.99
CA THR A 59 -0.37 -1.34 8.49
C THR A 59 -0.33 0.18 8.47
N LEU A 60 -0.58 0.75 7.28
CA LEU A 60 -0.41 2.17 6.99
C LEU A 60 -1.59 3.01 7.47
N SER A 61 -2.71 2.38 7.80
CA SER A 61 -3.96 3.00 8.25
C SER A 61 -4.21 2.69 9.74
N LYS A 62 -5.25 3.27 10.34
CA LYS A 62 -5.66 2.93 11.72
C LYS A 62 -6.13 1.48 11.84
N LYS A 63 -6.64 0.90 10.75
CA LYS A 63 -7.14 -0.47 10.64
C LYS A 63 -6.64 -1.11 9.35
N GLU A 64 -6.72 -2.42 9.27
CA GLU A 64 -6.32 -3.14 8.06
C GLU A 64 -7.21 -2.75 6.87
N ASP A 65 -8.53 -2.85 7.01
CA ASP A 65 -9.50 -2.41 6.00
C ASP A 65 -9.93 -0.95 6.23
N PHE A 66 -10.10 -0.21 5.13
CA PHE A 66 -10.55 1.18 5.14
C PHE A 66 -11.34 1.53 3.87
N PHE A 67 -12.12 2.61 3.96
CA PHE A 67 -12.78 3.22 2.81
C PHE A 67 -11.97 4.42 2.34
N ILE A 68 -11.91 4.57 1.02
CA ILE A 68 -11.23 5.67 0.36
C ILE A 68 -12.22 6.82 0.23
N GLN A 69 -11.80 8.00 0.68
CA GLN A 69 -12.58 9.22 0.51
C GLN A 69 -12.16 9.95 -0.78
N ASP A 70 -10.86 10.13 -0.99
CA ASP A 70 -10.27 10.83 -2.13
C ASP A 70 -8.91 10.19 -2.48
N ILE A 71 -8.52 10.23 -3.76
CA ILE A 71 -7.20 9.82 -4.25
C ILE A 71 -6.61 10.93 -5.12
N GLU A 72 -5.35 11.27 -4.87
CA GLU A 72 -4.56 12.16 -5.71
C GLU A 72 -3.30 11.44 -6.19
N ILE A 73 -2.98 11.58 -7.48
CA ILE A 73 -1.76 11.05 -8.09
C ILE A 73 -1.00 12.21 -8.71
N TRP A 74 0.24 12.40 -8.25
CA TRP A 74 1.10 13.52 -8.64
C TRP A 74 2.25 13.02 -9.51
N ALA A 75 2.56 13.74 -10.58
CA ALA A 75 3.71 13.50 -11.45
C ALA A 75 4.65 14.71 -11.45
N PHE A 76 5.94 14.46 -11.61
CA PHE A 76 6.98 15.48 -11.74
C PHE A 76 7.67 15.28 -13.09
N GLU A 77 7.74 16.33 -13.90
CA GLU A 77 8.47 16.36 -15.18
C GLU A 77 9.94 16.72 -14.99
#